data_AF-A0A7D5P5J9-F1
#
_entry.id   AF-A0A7D5P5J9-F1
#
_cell.length_a   1.000
_cell.length_b   1.000
_cell.length_c   1.000
_cell.angle_alpha   90.00
_cell.angle_beta   90.00
_cell.angle_gamma   90.00
#
_symmetry.space_group_name_H-M   'P 1'
#
loop_
_entity.id
_entity.type
_entity.pdbx_description
1 polymer ?
#
loop_
_entity_poly.entity_id
_entity_poly.type
_entity_poly.pdbx_seq_one_letter_code
_entity_poly.pdbx_strand_id
1 'polypeptide(L)'
;MSSPSSTPGPELLDERSFGGVFVHFLGLLTGFLGPAVVYAVSDHEFTRANARQALNWHITVFVLSIVAVPTFFLGADTITVAGEPRELSLLPAPLDTVFGIVGAVLLILTAIAMLLTFVYAIVATVKAIFGSVWEYPGSVAVIERLQ
;
A
#
# COMPACT_ATOMS: atom_id res chain seq x y z
N MET A 1 -16.96 20.64 -39.55
CA MET A 1 -16.64 20.97 -38.15
C MET A 1 -17.39 19.97 -37.29
N SER A 2 -16.72 19.01 -36.68
CA SER A 2 -17.36 18.03 -35.80
C SER A 2 -17.57 18.66 -34.43
N SER A 3 -18.81 18.69 -33.95
CA SER A 3 -19.15 19.19 -32.61
C SER A 3 -18.51 18.33 -31.53
N PRO A 4 -18.00 18.90 -30.41
CA PRO A 4 -17.52 18.09 -29.30
C PRO A 4 -18.72 17.37 -28.65
N SER A 5 -18.66 16.05 -28.52
CA SER A 5 -19.68 15.27 -27.81
C SER A 5 -19.59 15.59 -26.32
N SER A 6 -20.57 16.31 -25.79
CA SER A 6 -20.76 16.46 -24.34
C SER A 6 -21.44 15.20 -23.81
N THR A 7 -20.68 14.18 -23.43
CA THR A 7 -21.20 13.00 -22.75
C THR A 7 -21.98 13.43 -21.50
N PRO A 8 -23.26 13.07 -21.34
CA PRO A 8 -24.07 13.44 -20.18
C PRO A 8 -23.43 12.95 -18.86
N GLY A 9 -23.58 13.73 -17.79
CA GLY A 9 -23.03 13.42 -16.46
C GLY A 9 -23.28 12.00 -15.94
N PRO A 10 -24.48 11.39 -16.13
CA PRO A 10 -24.74 10.01 -15.71
C PRO A 10 -23.83 8.96 -16.39
N GLU A 11 -23.57 9.08 -17.70
CA GLU A 11 -22.68 8.16 -18.43
C GLU A 11 -21.22 8.30 -17.96
N LEU A 12 -20.78 9.49 -17.56
CA LEU A 12 -19.44 9.68 -16.99
C LEU A 12 -19.26 8.99 -15.64
N LEU A 13 -20.33 8.77 -14.88
CA LEU A 13 -20.28 8.04 -13.61
C LEU A 13 -20.27 6.52 -13.82
N ASP A 14 -20.89 6.03 -14.90
CA ASP A 14 -20.79 4.64 -15.35
C ASP A 14 -19.38 4.30 -15.86
N GLU A 15 -18.64 5.29 -16.37
CA GLU A 15 -17.23 5.11 -16.71
C GLU A 15 -16.31 5.31 -15.49
N ARG A 16 -16.58 6.35 -14.68
CA ARG A 16 -15.69 6.85 -13.61
C ARG A 16 -16.40 6.82 -12.26
N SER A 17 -16.77 5.63 -11.85
CA SER A 17 -17.42 5.39 -10.55
C SER A 17 -16.72 6.07 -9.38
N PHE A 18 -17.52 6.65 -8.47
CA PHE A 18 -17.03 7.23 -7.21
C PHE A 18 -16.19 6.25 -6.40
N GLY A 19 -16.56 4.96 -6.39
CA GLY A 19 -15.78 3.91 -5.72
C GLY A 19 -14.33 3.83 -6.21
N GLY A 20 -14.11 3.92 -7.52
CA GLY A 20 -12.77 3.87 -8.12
C GLY A 20 -11.91 5.08 -7.78
N VAL A 21 -12.52 6.26 -7.55
CA VAL A 21 -11.79 7.45 -7.12
C VAL A 21 -11.48 7.41 -5.62
N PHE A 22 -12.47 7.08 -4.79
CA PHE A 22 -12.33 7.15 -3.33
C PHE A 22 -11.60 5.97 -2.70
N VAL A 23 -11.41 4.85 -3.42
CA VAL A 23 -10.73 3.67 -2.86
C VAL A 23 -9.28 3.96 -2.45
N HIS A 24 -8.60 4.88 -3.11
CA HIS A 24 -7.23 5.27 -2.78
C HIS A 24 -7.14 6.03 -1.45
N PHE A 25 -8.12 6.91 -1.20
CA PHE A 25 -8.25 7.60 0.09
C PHE A 25 -8.66 6.63 1.20
N LEU A 26 -9.57 5.68 0.91
CA LEU A 26 -9.94 4.63 1.85
C LEU A 26 -8.75 3.75 2.21
N GLY A 27 -7.93 3.36 1.23
CA GLY A 27 -6.69 2.63 1.44
C GLY A 27 -5.70 3.39 2.33
N LEU A 28 -5.56 4.70 2.12
CA LEU A 28 -4.70 5.52 2.97
C LEU A 28 -5.11 5.47 4.46
N LEU A 29 -6.41 5.45 4.76
CA LEU A 29 -6.91 5.44 6.15
C LEU A 29 -6.95 4.04 6.78
N THR A 30 -7.12 2.99 5.98
CA THR A 30 -7.43 1.64 6.47
C THR A 30 -6.36 0.60 6.13
N GLY A 31 -5.31 1.00 5.39
CA GLY A 31 -4.35 0.08 4.82
C GLY A 31 -4.98 -0.81 3.74
N PHE A 32 -4.67 -2.10 3.77
CA PHE A 32 -5.17 -3.05 2.75
C PHE A 32 -6.64 -3.44 2.96
N LEU A 33 -7.21 -3.25 4.16
CA LEU A 33 -8.56 -3.74 4.49
C LEU A 33 -9.66 -3.05 3.67
N GLY A 34 -9.62 -1.72 3.55
CA GLY A 34 -10.60 -0.97 2.78
C GLY A 34 -10.62 -1.34 1.30
N PRO A 35 -9.49 -1.27 0.58
CA PRO A 35 -9.39 -1.73 -0.80
C PRO A 35 -9.77 -3.20 -0.98
N ALA A 36 -9.48 -4.09 -0.01
CA ALA A 36 -9.90 -5.49 -0.06
C ALA A 36 -11.43 -5.64 -0.07
N VAL A 37 -12.12 -4.93 0.82
CA VAL A 37 -13.59 -4.93 0.86
C VAL A 37 -14.15 -4.38 -0.45
N VAL A 38 -13.66 -3.22 -0.91
CA VAL A 38 -14.12 -2.61 -2.17
C VAL A 38 -13.90 -3.53 -3.36
N TYR A 39 -12.73 -4.16 -3.45
CA TYR A 39 -12.41 -5.13 -4.51
C TYR A 39 -13.36 -6.32 -4.47
N ALA A 40 -13.66 -6.86 -3.29
CA ALA A 40 -14.50 -8.06 -3.14
C ALA A 40 -15.96 -7.80 -3.53
N VAL A 41 -16.52 -6.67 -3.10
CA VAL A 41 -17.98 -6.40 -3.20
C VAL A 41 -18.37 -5.58 -4.44
N SER A 42 -17.42 -5.00 -5.16
CA SER A 42 -17.74 -4.17 -6.33
C SER A 42 -17.92 -5.00 -7.60
N ASP A 43 -19.05 -4.77 -8.27
CA ASP A 43 -19.33 -5.28 -9.62
C ASP A 43 -18.86 -4.32 -10.72
N HIS A 44 -18.53 -3.08 -10.36
CA HIS A 44 -18.12 -2.07 -11.32
C HIS A 44 -16.64 -2.25 -11.69
N GLU A 45 -16.36 -2.50 -12.97
CA GLU A 45 -15.01 -2.82 -13.46
C GLU A 45 -13.97 -1.77 -13.07
N PHE A 46 -14.26 -0.48 -13.30
CA PHE A 46 -13.38 0.62 -12.90
C PHE A 46 -13.08 0.67 -11.39
N THR A 47 -14.10 0.48 -10.54
CA THR A 47 -13.91 0.43 -9.07
C THR A 47 -13.05 -0.76 -8.70
N ARG A 48 -13.35 -1.95 -9.22
CA ARG A 48 -12.62 -3.18 -8.94
C ARG A 48 -11.16 -3.09 -9.41
N ALA A 49 -10.90 -2.51 -10.58
CA ALA A 49 -9.54 -2.32 -11.08
C ALA A 49 -8.72 -1.35 -10.21
N ASN A 50 -9.29 -0.20 -9.82
CA ASN A 50 -8.61 0.73 -8.90
C ASN A 50 -8.40 0.11 -7.51
N ALA A 51 -9.40 -0.60 -6.98
CA ALA A 51 -9.30 -1.29 -5.70
C ALA A 51 -8.21 -2.37 -5.72
N ARG A 52 -8.05 -3.09 -6.83
CA ARG A 52 -6.96 -4.06 -7.01
C ARG A 52 -5.58 -3.40 -6.92
N GLN A 53 -5.38 -2.27 -7.61
CA GLN A 53 -4.08 -1.58 -7.57
C GLN A 53 -3.76 -1.03 -6.18
N ALA A 54 -4.74 -0.41 -5.50
CA ALA A 54 -4.58 0.05 -4.13
C ALA A 54 -4.29 -1.13 -3.18
N LEU A 55 -5.01 -2.25 -3.33
CA LEU A 55 -4.82 -3.46 -2.53
C LEU A 55 -3.42 -4.05 -2.71
N ASN A 56 -2.94 -4.19 -3.94
CA ASN A 56 -1.59 -4.68 -4.23
C ASN A 56 -0.52 -3.82 -3.54
N TRP A 57 -0.63 -2.49 -3.60
CA TRP A 57 0.27 -1.58 -2.91
C TRP A 57 0.26 -1.78 -1.40
N HIS A 58 -0.91 -1.74 -0.77
CA HIS A 58 -1.01 -1.85 0.68
C HIS A 58 -0.59 -3.23 1.21
N ILE A 59 -0.84 -4.31 0.46
CA ILE A 59 -0.30 -5.64 0.80
C ILE A 59 1.23 -5.63 0.70
N THR A 60 1.80 -5.00 -0.33
CA THR A 60 3.26 -4.89 -0.49
C THR A 60 3.90 -4.20 0.72
N VAL A 61 3.36 -3.05 1.13
CA VAL A 61 3.84 -2.29 2.31
C VAL A 61 3.63 -3.08 3.60
N PHE A 62 2.49 -3.79 3.72
CA PHE A 62 2.20 -4.61 4.89
C PHE A 62 3.19 -5.78 5.02
N VAL A 63 3.41 -6.54 3.95
CA VAL A 63 4.38 -7.65 3.94
C VAL A 63 5.79 -7.15 4.23
N LEU A 64 6.20 -6.03 3.61
CA LEU A 64 7.49 -5.41 3.91
C LEU A 64 7.61 -5.07 5.40
N SER A 65 6.57 -4.51 6.01
CA SER A 65 6.53 -4.19 7.46
C SER A 65 6.61 -5.44 8.34
N ILE A 66 5.86 -6.49 7.98
CA ILE A 66 5.84 -7.78 8.71
C ILE A 66 7.18 -8.51 8.62
N VAL A 67 7.98 -8.27 7.59
CA VAL A 67 9.36 -8.80 7.52
C VAL A 67 10.34 -7.89 8.24
N ALA A 68 10.24 -6.57 8.02
CA ALA A 68 11.17 -5.57 8.56
C ALA A 68 11.19 -5.54 10.09
N VAL A 69 10.01 -5.48 10.72
CA VAL A 69 9.88 -5.31 12.16
C VAL A 69 10.46 -6.50 12.93
N PRO A 70 10.05 -7.76 12.67
CA PRO A 70 10.64 -8.91 13.35
C PRO A 70 12.13 -9.08 13.08
N THR A 71 12.58 -8.83 11.84
CA THR A 71 14.01 -8.92 11.50
C THR A 71 14.84 -7.94 12.33
N PHE A 72 14.35 -6.71 12.50
CA PHE A 72 15.00 -5.72 13.35
C PHE A 72 15.02 -6.15 14.82
N PHE A 73 13.88 -6.60 15.37
CA PHE A 73 13.81 -7.05 16.76
C PHE A 73 14.66 -8.29 17.05
N LEU A 74 14.83 -9.19 16.08
CA LEU A 74 15.71 -10.35 16.21
C LEU A 74 17.18 -9.96 16.34
N GLY A 75 17.59 -8.84 15.75
CA GLY A 75 18.97 -8.34 15.81
C GLY A 75 19.20 -7.17 16.74
N ALA A 76 18.18 -6.71 17.47
CA ALA A 76 18.32 -5.67 18.47
C ALA A 76 19.01 -6.24 19.71
N ASP A 77 20.14 -5.68 20.12
CA ASP A 77 20.85 -6.06 21.35
C ASP A 77 20.22 -5.42 22.60
N THR A 78 19.50 -4.32 22.41
CA THR A 78 18.85 -3.52 23.46
C THR A 78 17.45 -3.07 23.02
N ILE A 79 16.51 -3.08 23.96
CA ILE A 79 15.17 -2.47 23.78
C ILE A 79 14.90 -1.48 24.90
N THR A 80 14.28 -0.35 24.57
CA THR A 80 13.85 0.63 25.58
C THR A 80 12.43 0.35 26.01
N VAL A 81 12.24 -0.06 27.27
CA VAL A 81 10.90 -0.30 27.86
C VAL A 81 10.71 0.68 29.01
N ALA A 82 9.68 1.53 28.90
CA ALA A 82 9.40 2.59 29.87
C ALA A 82 10.60 3.55 30.11
N GLY A 83 11.41 3.79 29.08
CA GLY A 83 12.58 4.68 29.15
C GLY A 83 13.87 3.99 29.60
N GLU A 84 13.79 2.75 30.11
CA GLU A 84 14.96 2.01 30.56
C GLU A 84 15.45 1.03 29.48
N PRO A 85 16.73 1.08 29.09
CA PRO A 85 17.31 0.10 28.19
C PRO A 85 17.39 -1.27 28.88
N ARG A 86 16.93 -2.30 28.18
CA ARG A 86 17.05 -3.69 28.59
C ARG A 86 17.77 -4.47 27.50
N GLU A 87 18.75 -5.28 27.89
CA GLU A 87 19.40 -6.18 26.95
C GLU A 87 18.41 -7.26 26.50
N LEU A 88 18.30 -7.42 25.19
CA LEU A 88 17.43 -8.40 24.55
C LEU A 88 18.27 -9.20 23.54
N SER A 89 19.28 -9.94 24.01
CA SER A 89 20.04 -10.82 23.13
C SER A 89 19.21 -12.06 22.77
N LEU A 90 18.52 -12.02 21.62
CA LEU A 90 17.76 -13.15 21.08
C LEU A 90 18.61 -14.09 20.20
N LEU A 91 19.70 -13.57 19.65
CA LEU A 91 20.62 -14.29 18.77
C LEU A 91 22.06 -14.18 19.28
N PRO A 92 22.90 -15.20 19.06
CA PRO A 92 24.32 -15.13 19.37
C PRO A 92 25.04 -14.21 18.39
N ALA A 93 26.10 -13.55 18.86
CA ALA A 93 27.01 -12.83 17.98
C ALA A 93 27.67 -13.80 16.96
N PRO A 94 27.85 -13.39 15.68
CA PRO A 94 27.54 -12.07 15.10
C PRO A 94 26.17 -11.99 14.42
N LEU A 95 25.28 -12.97 14.62
CA LEU A 95 23.99 -13.02 13.92
C LEU A 95 23.09 -11.87 14.33
N ASP A 96 23.10 -11.50 15.61
CA ASP A 96 22.41 -10.32 16.13
C ASP A 96 22.71 -9.05 15.30
N THR A 97 23.99 -8.78 15.08
CA THR A 97 24.47 -7.60 14.35
C THR A 97 24.02 -7.62 12.90
N VAL A 98 24.10 -8.78 12.24
CA VAL A 98 23.66 -8.93 10.84
C VAL A 98 22.15 -8.69 10.74
N PHE A 99 21.35 -9.31 11.60
CA PHE A 99 19.90 -9.12 11.62
C PHE A 99 19.53 -7.68 11.97
N GLY A 100 20.27 -7.02 12.86
CA GLY A 100 20.04 -5.64 13.26
C GLY A 100 20.26 -4.68 12.10
N ILE A 101 21.37 -4.85 11.36
CA ILE A 101 21.68 -4.04 10.17
C ILE A 101 20.64 -4.27 9.07
N VAL A 102 20.33 -5.54 8.75
CA VAL A 102 19.33 -5.88 7.72
C VAL A 102 17.96 -5.33 8.10
N GLY A 103 17.55 -5.53 9.35
CA GLY A 103 16.31 -5.01 9.90
C GLY A 103 16.24 -3.49 9.82
N ALA A 104 17.31 -2.78 10.16
CA ALA A 104 17.38 -1.32 10.07
C ALA A 104 17.21 -0.83 8.62
N VAL A 105 17.86 -1.47 7.65
CA VAL A 105 17.68 -1.16 6.23
C VAL A 105 16.24 -1.41 5.78
N LEU A 106 15.64 -2.55 6.17
CA LEU A 106 14.25 -2.86 5.85
C LEU A 106 13.27 -1.86 6.47
N LEU A 107 13.54 -1.37 7.68
CA LEU A 107 12.73 -0.33 8.32
C LEU A 107 12.84 1.02 7.59
N ILE A 108 14.03 1.39 7.12
CA ILE A 108 14.22 2.59 6.29
C ILE A 108 13.42 2.46 4.99
N LEU A 109 13.50 1.33 4.31
CA LEU A 109 12.70 1.06 3.11
C LEU A 109 11.20 1.11 3.41
N THR A 110 10.76 0.57 4.54
CA THR A 110 9.37 0.64 5.00
C THR A 110 8.94 2.08 5.23
N ALA A 111 9.76 2.89 5.91
CA ALA A 111 9.48 4.30 6.13
C ALA A 111 9.36 5.09 4.81
N ILE A 112 10.24 4.83 3.84
CA ILE A 112 10.15 5.40 2.50
C ILE A 112 8.84 4.98 1.83
N ALA A 113 8.48 3.70 1.87
CA ALA A 113 7.23 3.19 1.29
C ALA A 113 5.99 3.82 1.97
N MET A 114 6.03 4.03 3.29
CA MET A 114 4.97 4.74 4.02
C MET A 114 4.83 6.19 3.55
N LEU A 115 5.94 6.91 3.35
CA LEU A 115 5.89 8.27 2.79
C LEU A 115 5.38 8.28 1.34
N LEU A 116 5.83 7.34 0.52
CA LEU A 116 5.36 7.18 -0.86
C LEU A 116 3.87 6.84 -0.91
N THR A 117 3.31 6.15 0.10
CA THR A 117 1.88 5.84 0.16
C THR A 117 1.02 7.11 0.07
N PHE A 118 1.42 8.20 0.71
CA PHE A 118 0.69 9.48 0.62
C PHE A 118 0.78 10.06 -0.80
N VAL A 119 1.97 10.07 -1.39
CA VAL A 119 2.19 10.59 -2.76
C VAL A 119 1.41 9.76 -3.78
N TYR A 120 1.50 8.43 -3.67
CA TYR A 120 0.86 7.49 -4.57
C TYR A 120 -0.66 7.51 -4.44
N ALA A 121 -1.21 7.66 -3.24
CA ALA A 121 -2.65 7.84 -3.05
C ALA A 121 -3.16 9.10 -3.77
N ILE A 122 -2.42 10.22 -3.71
CA ILE A 122 -2.77 11.44 -4.43
C ILE A 122 -2.71 11.21 -5.95
N VAL A 123 -1.61 10.65 -6.45
CA VAL A 123 -1.43 10.38 -7.90
C VAL A 123 -2.52 9.44 -8.40
N ALA A 124 -2.80 8.35 -7.70
CA ALA A 124 -3.82 7.38 -8.06
C ALA A 124 -5.22 8.00 -8.04
N THR A 125 -5.53 8.84 -7.04
CA THR A 125 -6.80 9.57 -6.98
C THR A 125 -6.96 10.51 -8.18
N VAL A 126 -5.92 11.30 -8.50
CA VAL A 126 -5.94 12.19 -9.67
C VAL A 126 -6.10 11.40 -10.97
N LYS A 127 -5.37 10.30 -11.12
CA LYS A 127 -5.50 9.41 -12.28
C LYS A 127 -6.90 8.82 -12.41
N ALA A 128 -7.51 8.42 -11.28
CA ALA A 128 -8.87 7.89 -11.26
C ALA A 128 -9.92 8.95 -11.63
N ILE A 129 -9.75 10.22 -11.19
CA ILE A 129 -10.61 11.35 -11.61
C ILE A 129 -10.61 11.52 -13.13
N PHE A 130 -9.44 11.33 -13.76
CA PHE A 130 -9.30 11.37 -15.21
C PHE A 130 -9.67 10.05 -15.92
N GLY A 131 -10.23 9.08 -15.20
CA GLY A 131 -10.71 7.81 -15.77
C GLY A 131 -9.61 6.80 -16.07
N SER A 132 -8.42 6.95 -15.48
CA SER A 132 -7.30 6.02 -15.67
C SER A 132 -7.03 5.22 -14.39
N VAL A 133 -6.78 3.91 -14.56
CA VAL A 133 -6.27 3.05 -13.49
C VAL A 133 -4.76 3.21 -13.44
N TRP A 134 -4.20 3.44 -12.26
CA TRP A 134 -2.77 3.64 -12.08
C TRP A 134 -2.15 2.50 -11.28
N GLU A 135 -1.09 1.92 -11.82
CA GLU A 135 -0.27 0.94 -11.13
C GLU A 135 0.74 1.63 -10.22
N TYR A 136 0.80 1.19 -8.97
CA TYR A 136 1.69 1.73 -7.97
C TYR A 136 3.11 1.19 -8.22
N PRO A 137 4.10 2.06 -8.53
CA PRO A 137 5.46 1.60 -8.79
C PRO A 137 6.03 0.84 -7.58
N GLY A 138 6.61 -0.32 -7.86
CA GLY A 138 7.15 -1.21 -6.81
C GLY A 138 6.10 -2.03 -6.07
N SER A 139 4.81 -1.95 -6.43
CA SER A 139 3.81 -2.87 -5.91
C SER A 139 3.98 -4.28 -6.46
N VAL A 140 3.68 -5.28 -5.65
CA VAL A 140 3.61 -6.68 -6.05
C VAL A 140 2.18 -7.00 -6.48
N ALA A 141 2.02 -7.53 -7.69
CA ALA A 141 0.73 -7.96 -8.23
C ALA A 141 0.24 -9.26 -7.57
N VAL A 142 -0.27 -9.17 -6.34
CA VAL A 142 -0.72 -10.33 -5.57
C VAL A 142 -2.03 -10.88 -6.13
N ILE A 143 -2.99 -10.01 -6.42
CA ILE A 143 -4.32 -10.44 -6.87
C ILE A 143 -4.29 -11.10 -8.25
N GLU A 144 -3.47 -10.58 -9.17
CA GLU A 144 -3.33 -11.15 -10.52
C GLU A 144 -2.71 -12.55 -10.52
N ARG A 145 -2.02 -12.95 -9.44
CA ARG A 145 -1.44 -14.28 -9.28
C ARG A 145 -2.41 -15.31 -8.70
N LEU A 146 -3.59 -14.88 -8.24
CA LEU A 146 -4.59 -15.74 -7.58
C LEU A 146 -5.81 -16.02 -8.46
N GLN A 147 -5.84 -15.48 -9.69
CA GLN A 147 -6.87 -15.68 -10.70
C GLN A 147 -6.33 -16.51 -11.85
#